data_AF-A0A1Z4GDW1-F1
#
_entry.id   AF-A0A1Z4GDW1-F1
#
_cell.length_a   1.000
_cell.length_b   1.000
_cell.length_c   1.000
_cell.angle_alpha   90.00
_cell.angle_beta   90.00
_cell.angle_gamma   90.00
#
_symmetry.space_group_name_H-M   'P 1'
#
loop_
_entity.id
_entity.type
_entity.pdbx_description
1 polymer ?
#
loop_
_entity_poly.entity_id
_entity_poly.type
_entity_poly.pdbx_seq_one_letter_code
_entity_poly.pdbx_strand_id
1 'polypeptide(L)' 'MKSKRIVLDEKHIPKAEEIIRQTGINNLSQLFTILLVNYGDRLITSLKGSNKPN' A
#
# COMPACT_ATOMS: atom_id res chain seq x y z
N MET A 1 9.61 -11.35 -15.03
CA MET A 1 9.05 -10.39 -14.04
C MET A 1 9.75 -9.06 -14.19
N LYS A 2 9.04 -7.92 -14.20
CA LYS A 2 9.66 -6.58 -14.15
C LYS A 2 9.70 -6.13 -12.69
N SER A 3 10.89 -5.79 -12.18
CA SER A 3 11.05 -5.26 -10.82
C SER A 3 10.97 -3.74 -10.83
N LYS A 4 10.29 -3.15 -9.84
CA LYS A 4 10.29 -1.71 -9.58
C LYS A 4 10.68 -1.48 -8.12
N ARG A 5 11.57 -0.52 -7.88
CA ARG A 5 11.96 -0.11 -6.52
C ARG A 5 10.90 0.82 -5.95
N ILE A 6 10.43 0.52 -4.75
CA ILE A 6 9.55 1.37 -3.96
C ILE A 6 10.34 1.75 -2.70
N VAL A 7 10.34 3.04 -2.37
CA VAL A 7 11.00 3.55 -1.16
C VAL A 7 9.91 3.82 -0.13
N LEU A 8 10.11 3.33 1.08
CA LEU A 8 9.23 3.60 2.23
C LEU A 8 9.95 4.58 3.15
N ASP A 9 9.27 5.68 3.52
CA ASP A 9 9.80 6.62 4.50
C ASP A 9 10.04 5.92 5.84
N GLU A 10 11.14 6.28 6.49
CA GLU A 10 11.59 5.66 7.75
C GLU A 10 10.51 5.69 8.85
N LYS A 11 9.74 6.79 8.93
CA LYS A 11 8.65 6.95 9.90
C LYS A 11 7.53 5.90 9.77
N HIS A 12 7.40 5.26 8.60
CA HIS A 12 6.38 4.26 8.34
C HIS A 12 6.88 2.83 8.53
N ILE A 13 8.20 2.62 8.65
CA ILE A 13 8.81 1.30 8.84
C ILE A 13 8.21 0.59 10.08
N PRO A 14 8.11 1.22 11.28
CA PRO A 14 7.59 0.52 12.46
C PRO A 14 6.17 0.01 12.27
N LYS A 15 5.33 0.76 11.54
CA LYS A 15 3.96 0.35 11.26
C LYS A 15 3.89 -0.80 10.27
N ALA A 16 4.75 -0.79 9.24
CA ALA A 16 4.80 -1.86 8.25
C ALA A 16 5.31 -3.17 8.87
N GLU A 17 6.32 -3.11 9.73
CA GLU A 17 6.85 -4.25 10.49
C GLU A 17 5.78 -4.83 11.43
N GLU A 18 5.02 -3.97 12.12
CA GLU A 18 3.93 -4.42 12.99
C GLU A 18 2.84 -5.16 12.21
N ILE A 19 2.47 -4.66 11.02
CA ILE A 19 1.50 -5.33 10.15
C ILE A 19 2.04 -6.70 9.72
N ILE A 20 3.31 -6.77 9.29
CA ILE A 20 3.96 -8.03 8.88
C ILE A 20 3.92 -9.04 10.04
N ARG A 21 4.30 -8.62 11.24
CA ARG A 21 4.33 -9.45 12.45
C ARG A 21 2.96 -10.02 12.81
N GLN A 22 1.89 -9.24 12.66
CA GLN A 22 0.53 -9.65 13.03
C GLN A 22 -0.18 -10.49 11.96
N THR A 23 0.22 -10.37 10.69
CA THR A 23 -0.52 -10.95 9.56
C THR A 23 0.15 -12.17 8.92
N GLY A 24 1.42 -12.44 9.27
CA GLY A 24 2.20 -13.49 8.62
C GLY A 24 2.65 -13.14 7.19
N ILE A 25 2.58 -11.87 6.79
CA ILE A 25 3.13 -11.40 5.51
C ILE A 25 4.66 -11.46 5.58
N ASN A 26 5.31 -12.00 4.55
CA ASN A 26 6.73 -12.32 4.63
C ASN A 26 7.66 -11.11 4.40
N ASN A 27 7.21 -10.10 3.65
CA ASN A 27 8.03 -8.93 3.33
C ASN A 27 7.20 -7.72 2.85
N LEU A 28 7.85 -6.56 2.74
CA LEU A 28 7.24 -5.31 2.30
C LEU A 28 6.68 -5.36 0.87
N SER A 29 7.30 -6.13 -0.03
CA SER A 29 6.81 -6.26 -1.42
C SER A 29 5.47 -7.00 -1.47
N GLN A 30 5.33 -8.05 -0.65
CA GLN A 30 4.08 -8.79 -0.50
C GLN A 30 3.01 -7.91 0.16
N LEU A 31 3.37 -7.18 1.23
CA LEU A 31 2.48 -6.22 1.88
C LEU A 31 1.95 -5.18 0.89
N PHE A 32 2.83 -4.55 0.12
CA PHE A 32 2.46 -3.57 -0.90
C PHE A 32 1.55 -4.18 -1.97
N THR A 33 1.85 -5.39 -2.44
CA THR A 33 1.03 -6.07 -3.45
C THR A 33 -0.39 -6.31 -2.96
N ILE A 34 -0.55 -6.78 -1.72
CA ILE A 34 -1.87 -6.98 -1.10
C ILE A 34 -2.63 -5.66 -1.00
N LEU A 35 -1.97 -4.59 -0.55
CA LEU A 35 -2.59 -3.27 -0.45
C LEU A 35 -3.01 -2.75 -1.82
N LEU A 36 -2.13 -2.86 -2.83
CA LEU A 36 -2.41 -2.41 -4.18
C LEU A 36 -3.61 -3.14 -4.80
N VAL A 37 -3.65 -4.47 -4.69
CA VAL A 37 -4.73 -5.28 -5.29
C VAL A 37 -6.05 -5.07 -4.55
N ASN A 38 -6.04 -5.03 -3.22
CA ASN A 38 -7.28 -4.97 -2.44
C ASN A 38 -7.85 -3.55 -2.29
N TYR A 39 -7.01 -2.53 -2.37
CA TYR A 39 -7.42 -1.14 -2.12
C TYR A 39 -7.20 -0.19 -3.31
N GLY A 40 -6.53 -0.63 -4.39
CA GLY A 40 -6.24 0.22 -5.55
C GLY A 40 -7.49 0.83 -6.18
N ASP A 41 -8.53 0.02 -6.42
CA ASP A 41 -9.78 0.50 -7.02
C ASP A 41 -10.55 1.47 -6.10
N ARG A 42 -10.53 1.19 -4.79
CA ARG A 42 -11.12 2.08 -3.79
C ARG A 42 -10.39 3.42 -3.74
N LEU A 43 -9.07 3.40 -3.82
CA LEU A 43 -8.25 4.60 -3.87
C LEU A 43 -8.55 5.42 -5.12
N ILE A 44 -8.62 4.79 -6.30
CA ILE A 44 -8.98 5.45 -7.56
C ILE A 44 -10.36 6.11 -7.44
N THR A 45 -11.35 5.39 -6.92
CA THR A 45 -12.72 5.89 -6.76
C THR A 45 -12.77 7.08 -5.81
N SER A 46 -12.10 6.98 -4.66
CA SER A 46 -12.03 8.05 -3.67
C SER A 46 -11.43 9.32 -4.28
N LEU A 47 -10.26 9.21 -4.91
CA LEU A 47 -9.54 10.35 -5.47
C LEU A 47 -10.26 10.98 -6.69
N LYS A 48 -10.90 10.18 -7.55
CA LYS A 48 -11.69 10.70 -8.68
C LYS A 48 -13.00 11.33 -8.21
N GLY A 49 -13.62 10.79 -7.16
CA GLY A 49 -14.84 11.34 -6.56
C GLY A 49 -14.61 12.69 -5.86
N SER A 50 -13.41 12.94 -5.35
CA SER A 50 -13.01 14.24 -4.77
C SER A 50 -12.83 15.36 -5.80
N ASN A 51 -12.86 15.05 -7.10
CA ASN A 51 -12.58 16.00 -8.18
C ASN A 51 -13.87 16.58 -8.82
N LYS A 52 -15.03 16.46 -8.17
CA LYS A 52 -16.22 17.24 -8.55
C LYS A 52 -16.05 18.67 -8.02
N PRO A 53 -15.89 19.69 -8.88
CA PRO A 53 -15.99 21.07 -8.44
C PRO A 53 -17.42 21.32 -8.00
N ASN A 54 -17.59 21.88 -6.80
CA ASN A 54 -18.84 22.52 -6.41
C ASN A 54 -19.11 23.75 -7.30
#